data_AF-I0BEV9-F1
#
_entry.id   AF-I0BEV9-F1
#
_cell.length_a   1.000
_cell.length_b   1.000
_cell.length_c   1.000
_cell.angle_alpha   90.00
_cell.angle_beta   90.00
_cell.angle_gamma   90.00
#
_symmetry.space_group_name_H-M   'P 1'
#
loop_
_entity.id
_entity.type
_entity.pdbx_description
1 polymer ?
#
loop_
_entity_poly.entity_id
_entity_poly.type
_entity_poly.pdbx_seq_one_letter_code
_entity_poly.pdbx_strand_id
1 'polypeptide(L)'
;MNQEQAAKWAKIRTMGKARYVMYYGVAAWGVGLTALFTGMEWLTQGTVTGQWLTIRLLVFSVVGFILSNFKWEKNERSHRGGQ
;
A
#
# COMPACT_ATOMS: atom_id res chain seq x y z
N MET A 1 14.83 -13.02 13.77
CA MET A 1 14.55 -11.68 13.19
C MET A 1 15.67 -10.76 13.60
N ASN A 2 16.12 -9.89 12.69
CA ASN A 2 17.18 -8.91 12.98
C ASN A 2 16.62 -7.86 13.96
N GLN A 3 17.36 -7.49 15.01
CA GLN A 3 16.93 -6.54 16.06
C GLN A 3 16.41 -5.21 15.47
N GLU A 4 16.99 -4.77 14.35
CA GLU A 4 16.55 -3.59 13.62
C GLU A 4 15.12 -3.68 13.05
N GLN A 5 14.67 -4.87 12.63
CA GLN A 5 13.33 -5.05 12.08
C GLN A 5 12.26 -4.96 13.18
N ALA A 6 12.57 -5.47 14.37
CA ALA A 6 11.69 -5.37 15.54
C ALA A 6 11.55 -3.91 16.00
N ALA A 7 12.66 -3.17 16.06
CA ALA A 7 12.64 -1.74 16.39
C ALA A 7 11.85 -0.91 15.37
N LYS A 8 12.04 -1.18 14.06
CA LYS A 8 11.25 -0.55 12.99
C LYS A 8 9.77 -0.87 13.10
N TRP A 9 9.41 -2.13 13.40
CA TRP A 9 8.02 -2.52 13.56
C TRP A 9 7.38 -1.89 14.80
N ALA A 10 8.09 -1.79 15.92
CA ALA A 10 7.62 -1.09 17.11
C ALA A 10 7.27 0.38 16.81
N LYS A 11 8.11 1.08 16.04
CA LYS A 11 7.87 2.47 15.60
C LYS A 11 6.69 2.58 14.62
N ILE A 12 6.49 1.58 13.75
CA ILE A 12 5.34 1.53 12.84
C ILE A 12 4.04 1.25 13.62
N ARG A 13 4.12 0.40 14.65
CA ARG A 13 2.99 0.03 15.50
C ARG A 13 2.40 1.22 16.23
N THR A 14 3.22 2.18 16.66
CA THR A 14 2.75 3.39 17.36
C THR A 14 1.93 4.34 16.47
N MET A 15 2.08 4.28 15.14
CA MET A 15 1.23 5.06 14.23
C MET A 15 -0.21 4.52 14.13
N GLY A 16 -0.42 3.24 14.48
CA GLY A 16 -1.70 2.57 14.39
C GLY A 16 -2.01 2.01 12.99
N LYS A 17 -2.78 0.91 12.98
CA LYS A 17 -3.14 0.14 11.77
C LYS A 17 -3.80 1.00 10.69
N ALA A 18 -4.74 1.85 11.07
CA ALA A 18 -5.49 2.68 10.12
C ALA A 18 -4.59 3.65 9.34
N ARG A 19 -3.69 4.37 10.03
CA ARG A 19 -2.74 5.28 9.37
C ARG A 19 -1.74 4.52 8.51
N TYR A 20 -1.23 3.39 9.00
CA TYR A 20 -0.34 2.54 8.20
C TYR A 20 -0.99 2.08 6.90
N VAL A 21 -2.22 1.56 6.96
CA VAL A 21 -2.95 1.08 5.79
C VAL A 21 -3.26 2.23 4.82
N MET A 22 -3.58 3.42 5.34
CA MET A 22 -3.84 4.59 4.50
C MET A 22 -2.59 5.06 3.76
N TYR A 23 -1.45 5.23 4.45
CA TYR A 23 -0.21 5.69 3.83
C TYR A 23 0.49 4.61 2.98
N TYR A 24 0.72 3.42 3.54
CA TYR A 24 1.48 2.37 2.89
C TYR A 24 0.62 1.44 2.02
N GLY A 25 -0.70 1.42 2.20
CA GLY A 25 -1.63 0.71 1.34
C GLY A 25 -2.19 1.63 0.27
N VAL A 26 -3.12 2.47 0.65
CA VAL A 26 -3.92 3.26 -0.28
C VAL A 26 -3.07 4.28 -1.02
N ALA A 27 -2.25 5.08 -0.32
CA ALA A 27 -1.43 6.09 -0.99
C ALA A 27 -0.29 5.44 -1.80
N ALA A 28 0.49 4.54 -1.19
CA ALA A 28 1.62 3.93 -1.90
C ALA A 28 1.20 3.05 -3.09
N TRP A 29 0.20 2.17 -2.94
CA TRP A 29 -0.24 1.29 -4.02
C TRP A 29 -1.28 1.94 -4.92
N GLY A 30 -2.29 2.60 -4.36
CA GLY A 30 -3.35 3.24 -5.14
C GLY A 30 -2.80 4.37 -6.01
N VAL A 31 -2.11 5.34 -5.42
CA VAL A 31 -1.53 6.46 -6.18
C VAL A 31 -0.33 6.00 -7.00
N GLY A 32 0.54 5.15 -6.44
CA GLY A 32 1.73 4.66 -7.14
C GLY A 32 1.41 3.86 -8.40
N LEU A 33 0.54 2.85 -8.32
CA LEU A 33 0.15 2.06 -9.50
C LEU A 33 -0.65 2.90 -10.49
N THR A 34 -1.55 3.77 -10.01
CA THR A 34 -2.31 4.66 -10.91
C THR A 34 -1.37 5.57 -11.68
N ALA A 35 -0.41 6.22 -11.03
CA ALA A 35 0.57 7.08 -11.67
C ALA A 35 1.46 6.29 -12.65
N LEU A 36 1.90 5.09 -12.26
CA LEU A 36 2.73 4.23 -13.11
C LEU A 36 1.98 3.81 -14.39
N PHE A 37 0.75 3.31 -14.27
CA PHE A 37 -0.05 2.88 -15.41
C PHE A 37 -0.51 4.05 -16.26
N THR A 38 -0.85 5.18 -15.65
CA THR A 38 -1.21 6.41 -16.38
C THR A 38 0.00 6.95 -17.15
N GLY A 39 1.19 6.96 -16.55
CA GLY A 39 2.42 7.35 -17.23
C GLY A 39 2.75 6.41 -18.38
N MET A 40 2.61 5.09 -18.20
CA MET A 40 2.78 4.12 -19.28
C MET A 40 1.74 4.30 -20.40
N GLU A 41 0.47 4.52 -20.07
CA GLU A 41 -0.59 4.80 -21.06
C GLU A 41 -0.25 6.06 -21.85
N TRP A 42 0.19 7.12 -21.18
CA TRP A 42 0.58 8.35 -21.84
C TRP A 42 1.77 8.17 -22.78
N LEU A 43 2.78 7.40 -22.39
CA LEU A 43 3.95 7.10 -23.23
C LEU A 43 3.61 6.21 -24.44
N THR A 44 2.65 5.29 -24.30
CA THR A 44 2.33 4.30 -25.34
C THR A 44 1.22 4.76 -26.28
N GLN A 45 0.20 5.44 -25.77
CA GLN A 45 -1.00 5.82 -26.52
C GLN A 45 -1.08 7.33 -26.78
N GLY A 46 -0.29 8.16 -26.07
CA GLY A 46 -0.33 9.61 -26.20
C GLY A 46 -1.63 10.26 -25.69
N THR A 47 -2.56 9.47 -25.14
CA THR A 47 -3.84 9.93 -24.59
C THR A 47 -3.99 9.42 -23.17
N VAL A 48 -4.69 10.19 -22.33
CA VAL A 48 -5.05 9.76 -20.97
C VAL A 48 -6.55 9.92 -20.83
N THR A 49 -7.26 8.81 -20.70
CA THR A 49 -8.70 8.86 -20.47
C THR A 49 -8.98 9.06 -18.98
N GLY A 50 -9.47 10.25 -18.61
CA GLY A 50 -9.74 10.60 -17.20
C GLY A 50 -10.68 9.62 -16.49
N GLN A 51 -11.67 9.06 -17.20
CA GLN A 51 -12.56 8.04 -16.64
C GLN A 51 -11.80 6.78 -16.21
N TRP A 52 -10.83 6.33 -17.02
CA TRP A 52 -10.00 5.16 -16.70
C TRP A 52 -9.05 5.47 -15.53
N LEU A 53 -8.54 6.69 -15.44
CA LEU A 53 -7.72 7.09 -14.30
C LEU A 53 -8.46 6.96 -12.96
N THR A 54 -9.72 7.42 -12.90
CA THR A 54 -10.55 7.30 -11.68
C THR A 54 -10.85 5.84 -11.34
N ILE A 55 -11.19 5.01 -12.34
CA ILE A 55 -11.45 3.58 -12.12
C ILE A 55 -10.19 2.86 -11.59
N ARG A 56 -9.02 3.12 -12.18
CA ARG A 56 -7.75 2.55 -11.71
C ARG A 56 -7.43 2.97 -10.28
N LEU A 57 -7.63 4.24 -9.98
CA LEU A 57 -7.38 4.76 -8.64
C LEU A 57 -8.26 4.08 -7.60
N LEU A 58 -9.55 3.88 -7.89
CA LEU A 58 -10.45 3.16 -7.00
C LEU A 58 -10.04 1.69 -6.84
N VAL A 59 -9.81 0.97 -7.94
CA VAL A 59 -9.45 -0.45 -7.92
C VAL A 59 -8.10 -0.67 -7.19
N PHE A 60 -7.07 0.08 -7.57
CA PHE A 60 -5.75 -0.04 -6.94
C PHE A 60 -5.74 0.42 -5.48
N SER A 61 -6.57 1.39 -5.11
CA SER A 61 -6.76 1.78 -3.71
C SER A 61 -7.36 0.64 -2.87
N VAL A 62 -8.38 -0.05 -3.40
CA VAL A 62 -8.98 -1.21 -2.73
C VAL A 62 -7.98 -2.36 -2.60
N VAL A 63 -7.24 -2.67 -3.67
CA VAL A 63 -6.19 -3.71 -3.63
C VAL A 63 -5.10 -3.33 -2.64
N GLY A 64 -4.63 -2.09 -2.65
CA GLY A 64 -3.62 -1.57 -1.72
C GLY A 64 -4.08 -1.62 -0.26
N PHE A 65 -5.37 -1.32 -0.02
CA PHE A 65 -5.97 -1.44 1.31
C PHE A 65 -5.94 -2.89 1.81
N ILE A 66 -6.36 -3.85 0.97
CA ILE A 66 -6.37 -5.27 1.32
C ILE A 66 -4.94 -5.77 1.59
N LEU A 67 -4.00 -5.52 0.67
CA LEU A 67 -2.60 -5.93 0.81
C LEU A 67 -1.96 -5.39 2.08
N SER A 68 -2.17 -4.11 2.41
CA SER A 68 -1.61 -3.52 3.63
C SER A 68 -2.25 -4.05 4.90
N ASN A 69 -3.54 -4.40 4.88
CA ASN A 69 -4.18 -5.10 6.00
C ASN A 69 -3.54 -6.47 6.22
N PHE A 70 -3.39 -7.28 5.17
CA PHE A 70 -2.75 -8.59 5.25
C PHE A 70 -1.30 -8.49 5.72
N LYS A 71 -0.54 -7.51 5.20
CA LYS A 71 0.86 -7.29 5.56
C LYS A 71 1.01 -6.88 7.02
N TRP A 72 0.12 -6.02 7.52
CA TRP A 72 0.06 -5.66 8.94
C TRP A 72 -0.26 -6.88 9.81
N GLU A 73 -1.29 -7.65 9.45
CA GLU A 73 -1.73 -8.82 10.21
C GLU A 73 -0.67 -9.93 10.22
N LYS A 74 0.06 -10.12 9.12
CA LYS A 74 1.21 -11.04 9.05
C LYS A 74 2.32 -10.59 9.99
N ASN A 75 2.63 -9.30 10.02
CA ASN A 75 3.64 -8.78 10.93
C ASN A 75 3.19 -8.86 12.40
N GLU A 76 1.92 -8.61 12.72
CA GLU A 76 1.40 -8.82 14.08
C GLU A 76 1.48 -10.29 14.50
N ARG A 77 1.06 -11.24 13.63
CA ARG A 77 1.16 -12.68 13.92
C ARG A 77 2.60 -13.12 14.14
N SER A 78 3.54 -12.65 13.32
CA SER A 78 4.96 -12.97 13.46
C SER A 78 5.57 -12.48 14.78
N HIS A 79 5.08 -11.38 15.35
CA HIS A 79 5.58 -10.86 16.62
C HIS A 79 4.82 -11.40 17.84
N ARG A 80 3.60 -11.92 17.66
CA ARG A 80 2.76 -12.47 18.73
C ARG A 80 2.99 -13.97 18.97
N GLY A 81 3.45 -14.72 17.97
CA GLY A 81 3.74 -16.16 18.08
C GLY A 81 5.17 -16.50 18.55
N GLY A 82 5.93 -15.52 19.04
CA GLY A 82 7.29 -15.69 19.59
C GLY A 82 7.41 -15.33 21.07
N GLN A 83 6.27 -15.27 21.79
CA GLN A 83 6.22 -15.29 23.26
C GLN A 83 5.74 -16.66 23.72
#